data_AF-A0A947JFR3-F1
#
_entry.id   AF-A0A947JFR3-F1
#
_cell.length_a   1.000
_cell.length_b   1.000
_cell.length_c   1.000
_cell.angle_alpha   90.00
_cell.angle_beta   90.00
_cell.angle_gamma   90.00
#
_symmetry.space_group_name_H-M   'P 1'
#
loop_
_entity.id
_entity.type
_entity.pdbx_description
1 polymer ?
#
loop_
_entity_poly.entity_id
_entity_poly.type
_entity_poly.pdbx_seq_one_letter_code
_entity_poly.pdbx_strand_id
1 'polypeptide(L)'
;MNKKTTIAVIVILAIAGAWLVLRFIIGGDEDTWICDNGVWVEHGVPSAPKPTDLCPGGEVEQILNSPSVQLEELTPLSRITISITESGEINYEGLNTLDQEVETSSTTVTQEEYAGLVNLISSSGFYELEGEYKDESLVDGNTYTIVVTTEDEIEIVSCYGECPEGFTAIREKIEELYIGGIIDTGV
;
A
#
# COMPACT_ATOMS: atom_id res chain seq x y z
N MET A 1 38.03 31.66 36.97
CA MET A 1 36.93 32.17 36.12
C MET A 1 36.40 33.47 36.69
N ASN A 2 36.18 34.49 35.86
CA ASN A 2 35.55 35.73 36.33
C ASN A 2 34.05 35.49 36.52
N LYS A 3 33.42 36.18 37.49
CA LYS A 3 31.98 36.05 37.76
C LYS A 3 31.13 36.28 36.50
N LYS A 4 31.56 37.21 35.63
CA LYS A 4 30.94 37.50 34.33
C LYS A 4 31.03 36.32 33.35
N THR A 5 32.19 35.67 33.26
CA THR A 5 32.40 34.49 32.40
C THR A 5 31.57 33.31 32.87
N THR A 6 31.41 33.15 34.19
CA THR A 6 30.60 32.08 34.79
C THR A 6 29.11 32.26 34.46
N ILE A 7 28.60 33.49 34.58
CA ILE A 7 27.20 33.81 34.24
C ILE A 7 26.94 33.57 32.75
N ALA A 8 27.85 33.98 31.86
CA ALA A 8 27.69 33.79 30.42
C ALA A 8 27.59 32.30 30.03
N VAL A 9 28.42 31.44 30.63
CA VAL A 9 28.38 29.99 30.37
C VAL A 9 27.07 29.36 30.85
N ILE A 10 26.56 29.76 32.02
CA ILE A 10 25.28 29.26 32.55
C ILE A 10 24.11 29.63 31.62
N VAL A 11 24.08 30.86 31.12
CA VAL A 11 23.02 31.31 30.20
C VAL A 11 23.05 30.52 28.88
N ILE A 12 24.24 30.28 28.32
CA ILE A 12 24.38 29.49 27.09
C ILE A 12 23.90 28.06 27.29
N LEU A 13 24.28 27.41 28.40
CA LEU A 13 23.83 26.06 28.71
C LEU A 13 22.32 25.99 28.94
N ALA A 14 21.73 27.01 29.57
CA ALA A 14 20.28 27.08 29.76
C ALA A 14 19.53 27.19 28.43
N ILE A 15 20.03 27.99 27.48
CA ILE A 15 19.44 28.12 26.14
C ILE A 15 19.58 26.82 25.34
N ALA A 16 20.77 26.20 25.36
CA ALA A 16 21.01 24.93 24.68
C ALA A 16 20.12 23.80 25.25
N GLY A 17 19.98 23.74 26.58
CA GLY A 17 19.09 22.80 27.24
C GLY A 17 17.63 23.02 26.88
N ALA A 18 17.15 24.28 26.87
CA ALA A 18 15.80 24.61 26.47
C ALA A 18 15.51 24.22 25.00
N TRP A 19 16.47 24.45 24.10
CA TRP A 19 16.35 24.07 22.68
C TRP A 19 16.26 22.54 22.49
N LEU A 20 17.07 21.76 23.22
CA LEU A 20 16.99 20.31 23.18
C LEU A 20 15.63 19.80 23.69
N VAL A 21 15.13 20.34 24.80
CA VAL A 21 13.80 19.96 25.32
C VAL A 21 12.71 20.30 24.31
N LEU A 22 12.78 21.46 23.65
CA LEU A 22 11.82 21.86 22.63
C LEU A 22 11.80 20.87 21.44
N ARG A 23 12.97 20.36 21.04
CA ARG A 23 13.10 19.36 19.97
C ARG A 23 12.38 18.06 20.31
N PHE A 24 12.50 17.57 21.54
CA PHE A 24 11.83 16.31 21.93
C PHE A 24 10.32 16.46 22.16
N ILE A 25 9.84 17.65 22.54
CA ILE A 25 8.40 17.88 22.73
C ILE A 25 7.67 18.04 21.37
N ILE A 26 8.32 18.68 20.39
CA ILE A 26 7.70 18.95 19.07
C ILE A 26 8.02 17.84 18.07
N GLY A 27 9.18 17.17 18.18
CA GLY A 27 9.68 16.22 17.20
C GLY A 27 9.03 14.83 17.22
N GLY A 28 8.26 14.50 18.25
CA GLY A 28 7.65 13.17 18.39
C GLY A 28 8.66 12.06 18.74
N ASP A 29 8.18 10.82 18.73
CA ASP A 29 9.01 9.63 19.00
C ASP A 29 9.87 9.30 17.78
N GLU A 30 11.17 9.05 17.99
CA GLU A 30 12.13 8.76 16.92
C GLU A 30 12.03 7.31 16.39
N ASP A 31 11.51 6.36 17.19
CA ASP A 31 11.39 4.93 16.86
C ASP A 31 9.92 4.49 16.86
N THR A 32 9.16 4.92 15.86
CA THR A 32 7.71 4.68 15.79
C THR A 32 7.20 4.51 14.36
N TRP A 33 6.00 3.97 14.21
CA TRP A 33 5.29 4.01 12.94
C TRP A 33 4.59 5.35 12.82
N ILE A 34 4.84 6.08 11.73
CA ILE A 34 4.21 7.37 11.46
C ILE A 34 3.24 7.21 10.30
N CYS A 35 2.08 7.85 10.44
CA CYS A 35 1.14 7.96 9.35
C CYS A 35 1.57 9.07 8.39
N ASP A 36 2.02 8.72 7.19
CA ASP A 36 2.37 9.67 6.14
C ASP A 36 1.57 9.37 4.87
N ASN A 37 0.81 10.35 4.39
CA ASN A 37 -0.10 10.22 3.25
C ASN A 37 -1.01 8.98 3.31
N GLY A 38 -1.51 8.63 4.50
CA GLY A 38 -2.41 7.49 4.68
C GLY A 38 -1.75 6.11 4.75
N VAL A 39 -0.42 6.05 4.73
CA VAL A 39 0.34 4.80 4.83
C VAL A 39 1.20 4.84 6.08
N TRP A 40 1.29 3.69 6.77
CA TRP A 40 2.26 3.51 7.85
C TRP A 40 3.66 3.41 7.28
N VAL A 41 4.47 4.44 7.53
CA VAL A 41 5.88 4.52 7.16
C VAL A 41 6.72 4.34 8.43
N GLU A 42 7.84 3.62 8.28
CA GLU A 42 8.77 3.38 9.37
C GLU A 42 9.54 4.67 9.69
N HIS A 43 9.53 5.10 10.96
CA HIS A 43 10.38 6.18 11.46
C HIS A 43 11.33 5.62 12.53
N GLY A 44 12.64 5.66 12.25
CA GLY A 44 13.67 5.04 13.09
C GLY A 44 13.71 3.52 12.93
N VAL A 45 13.80 2.78 14.03
CA VAL A 45 13.72 1.31 14.06
C VAL A 45 12.66 0.88 15.09
N PRO A 46 11.36 0.93 14.75
CA PRO A 46 10.28 0.61 15.67
C PRO A 46 10.43 -0.83 16.18
N SER A 47 10.36 -0.99 17.50
CA SER A 47 10.37 -2.33 18.12
C SER A 47 9.00 -3.02 18.09
N ALA A 48 7.93 -2.25 17.86
CA ALA A 48 6.57 -2.77 17.70
C ALA A 48 6.31 -3.18 16.24
N PRO A 49 5.53 -4.25 16.00
CA PRO A 49 5.13 -4.63 14.65
C PRO A 49 4.34 -3.50 13.98
N LYS A 50 4.39 -3.44 12.65
CA LYS A 50 3.60 -2.50 11.85
C LYS A 50 2.12 -2.63 12.24
N PRO A 51 1.41 -1.51 12.51
CA PRO A 51 -0.02 -1.57 12.76
C PRO A 51 -0.75 -2.22 11.58
N THR A 52 -1.70 -3.10 11.89
CA THR A 52 -2.60 -3.71 10.90
C THR A 52 -3.80 -2.83 10.61
N ASP A 53 -4.12 -1.90 11.51
CA ASP A 53 -5.22 -0.95 11.35
C ASP A 53 -4.88 0.14 10.32
N LEU A 54 -5.92 0.65 9.65
CA LEU A 54 -5.79 1.77 8.71
C LEU A 54 -5.25 3.04 9.39
N CYS A 55 -4.44 3.76 8.63
CA CYS A 55 -3.76 4.97 9.04
C CYS A 55 -4.76 6.14 9.22
N PRO A 56 -4.72 6.90 10.32
CA PRO A 56 -5.58 8.07 10.50
C PRO A 56 -5.30 9.14 9.44
N GLY A 57 -6.29 9.48 8.61
CA GLY A 57 -6.12 10.50 7.54
C GLY A 57 -5.58 9.96 6.23
N GLY A 58 -5.48 8.63 6.06
CA GLY A 58 -5.58 8.08 4.72
C GLY A 58 -6.95 8.43 4.17
N GLU A 59 -7.00 9.05 3.00
CA GLU A 59 -8.25 9.29 2.28
C GLU A 59 -8.86 7.94 1.90
N VAL A 60 -9.58 7.35 2.85
CA VAL A 60 -10.57 6.30 2.61
C VAL A 60 -11.93 6.97 2.61
N GLU A 61 -12.11 8.04 1.83
CA GLU A 61 -13.45 8.53 1.55
C GLU A 61 -13.93 7.92 0.22
N GLN A 62 -14.60 6.77 0.37
CA GLN A 62 -15.59 6.14 -0.52
C GLN A 62 -15.24 4.89 -1.37
N ILE A 63 -14.48 3.91 -0.85
CA ILE A 63 -14.47 2.56 -1.47
C ILE A 63 -14.63 1.38 -0.48
N LEU A 64 -14.75 1.62 0.84
CA LEU A 64 -14.79 0.52 1.82
C LEU A 64 -16.19 -0.09 2.11
N ASN A 65 -17.23 0.29 1.37
CA ASN A 65 -18.57 -0.30 1.51
C ASN A 65 -19.11 -0.88 0.19
N SER A 66 -18.25 -1.07 -0.81
CA SER A 66 -18.66 -1.65 -2.08
C SER A 66 -17.71 -2.78 -2.46
N PRO A 67 -18.22 -3.97 -2.80
CA PRO A 67 -17.38 -5.08 -3.19
C PRO A 67 -16.42 -4.68 -4.33
N SER A 68 -15.15 -5.02 -4.15
CA SER A 68 -14.09 -4.72 -5.12
C SER A 68 -12.96 -5.72 -5.04
N VAL A 69 -12.22 -5.83 -6.14
CA VAL A 69 -11.01 -6.64 -6.26
C VAL A 69 -9.90 -5.72 -6.75
N GLN A 70 -8.80 -5.67 -6.01
CA GLN A 70 -7.64 -4.85 -6.37
C GLN A 70 -6.40 -5.72 -6.53
N LEU A 71 -5.59 -5.41 -7.53
CA LEU A 71 -4.25 -5.95 -7.74
C LEU A 71 -3.25 -4.80 -7.64
N GLU A 72 -2.34 -4.89 -6.69
CA GLU A 72 -1.16 -4.01 -6.60
C GLU A 72 0.08 -4.79 -7.03
N GLU A 73 0.82 -4.24 -8.00
CA GLU A 73 2.15 -4.71 -8.38
C GLU A 73 3.18 -3.66 -7.96
N LEU A 74 4.14 -4.09 -7.14
CA LEU A 74 5.24 -3.26 -6.65
C LEU A 74 6.56 -3.76 -7.25
N THR A 75 7.18 -2.93 -8.06
CA THR A 75 8.53 -3.15 -8.59
C THR A 75 9.50 -2.16 -7.93
N PRO A 76 10.83 -2.29 -8.10
CA PRO A 76 11.78 -1.35 -7.50
C PRO A 76 11.60 0.11 -7.91
N LEU A 77 10.96 0.38 -9.07
CA LEU A 77 10.86 1.72 -9.66
C LEU A 77 9.42 2.13 -10.00
N SER A 78 8.43 1.29 -9.73
CA SER A 78 7.04 1.59 -10.03
C SER A 78 6.07 0.88 -9.10
N ARG A 79 4.89 1.49 -8.93
CA ARG A 79 3.69 0.86 -8.37
C ARG A 79 2.61 0.87 -9.43
N ILE A 80 1.92 -0.24 -9.60
CA ILE A 80 0.73 -0.35 -10.44
C ILE A 80 -0.43 -0.82 -9.56
N THR A 81 -1.58 -0.18 -9.68
CA THR A 81 -2.83 -0.57 -9.02
C THR A 81 -3.91 -0.74 -10.06
N ILE A 82 -4.56 -1.90 -10.07
CA ILE A 82 -5.76 -2.18 -10.87
C ILE A 82 -6.89 -2.46 -9.89
N SER A 83 -7.97 -1.68 -9.96
CA SER A 83 -9.13 -1.80 -9.09
C SER A 83 -10.38 -2.08 -9.90
N ILE A 84 -11.04 -3.21 -9.63
CA ILE A 84 -12.27 -3.65 -10.28
C ILE A 84 -13.42 -3.58 -9.27
N THR A 85 -14.45 -2.79 -9.55
CA THR A 85 -15.62 -2.64 -8.69
C THR A 85 -16.75 -3.61 -9.08
N GLU A 86 -17.72 -3.83 -8.18
CA GLU A 86 -18.94 -4.59 -8.48
C GLU A 86 -19.74 -4.04 -9.66
N SER A 87 -19.70 -2.73 -9.91
CA SER A 87 -20.34 -2.12 -11.09
C SER A 87 -19.65 -2.51 -12.41
N GLY A 88 -18.49 -3.18 -12.36
CA GLY A 88 -17.68 -3.55 -13.51
C GLY A 88 -16.74 -2.43 -13.97
N GLU A 89 -16.54 -1.39 -13.17
CA GLU A 89 -15.58 -0.33 -13.46
C GLU A 89 -14.17 -0.82 -13.14
N ILE A 90 -13.24 -0.64 -14.06
CA ILE A 90 -11.82 -0.92 -13.86
C ILE A 90 -11.07 0.41 -13.86
N ASN A 91 -10.36 0.68 -12.77
CA ASN A 91 -9.49 1.84 -12.62
C ASN A 91 -8.04 1.38 -12.53
N TYR A 92 -7.17 1.99 -13.32
CA TYR A 92 -5.74 1.77 -13.32
C TYR A 92 -5.02 3.02 -12.83
N GLU A 93 -4.03 2.82 -11.98
CA GLU A 93 -3.09 3.85 -11.56
C GLU A 93 -1.66 3.28 -11.61
N GLY A 94 -0.80 3.90 -12.41
CA GLY A 94 0.63 3.62 -12.47
C GLY A 94 1.40 4.81 -11.89
N LEU A 95 2.29 4.54 -10.93
CA LEU A 95 3.20 5.52 -10.34
C LEU A 95 4.63 5.13 -10.70
N ASN A 96 5.36 6.05 -11.34
CA ASN A 96 6.81 5.94 -11.48
C ASN A 96 7.48 6.61 -10.27
N THR A 97 8.25 5.85 -9.51
CA THR A 97 8.80 6.34 -8.24
C THR A 97 9.99 7.29 -8.41
N LEU A 98 10.59 7.36 -9.61
CA LEU A 98 11.76 8.21 -9.87
C LEU A 98 11.39 9.67 -10.11
N ASP A 99 10.32 9.90 -10.87
CA ASP A 99 9.83 11.23 -11.25
C ASP A 99 8.50 11.59 -10.55
N GLN A 100 7.93 10.66 -9.78
CA GLN A 100 6.61 10.78 -9.15
C GLN A 100 5.49 11.04 -10.17
N GLU A 101 5.67 10.59 -11.41
CA GLU A 101 4.66 10.69 -12.44
C GLU A 101 3.57 9.63 -12.20
N VAL A 102 2.31 10.09 -12.19
CA VAL A 102 1.13 9.25 -12.04
C VAL A 102 0.37 9.20 -13.35
N GLU A 103 0.17 7.99 -13.88
CA GLU A 103 -0.65 7.70 -15.04
C GLU A 103 -1.93 6.98 -14.59
N THR A 104 -3.09 7.50 -14.97
CA THR A 104 -4.38 6.90 -14.65
C THR A 104 -5.17 6.56 -15.90
N SER A 105 -5.83 5.41 -15.92
CA SER A 105 -6.78 5.05 -16.97
C SER A 105 -8.00 4.36 -16.37
N SER A 106 -9.12 4.34 -17.11
CA SER A 106 -10.34 3.69 -16.66
C SER A 106 -11.06 3.03 -17.83
N THR A 107 -11.63 1.86 -17.59
CA THR A 107 -12.43 1.10 -18.55
C THR A 107 -13.55 0.36 -17.83
N THR A 108 -14.35 -0.41 -18.55
CA THR A 108 -15.44 -1.20 -17.98
C THR A 108 -15.42 -2.62 -18.49
N VAL A 109 -15.77 -3.57 -17.63
CA VAL A 109 -16.05 -4.95 -18.00
C VAL A 109 -17.54 -5.24 -17.84
N THR A 110 -17.98 -6.28 -18.53
CA THR A 110 -19.35 -6.78 -18.38
C THR A 110 -19.56 -7.39 -17.00
N GLN A 111 -20.82 -7.44 -16.58
CA GLN A 111 -21.22 -8.09 -15.33
C GLN A 111 -20.93 -9.61 -15.36
N GLU A 112 -20.93 -10.23 -16.54
CA GLU A 112 -20.54 -11.64 -16.71
C GLU A 112 -19.06 -11.86 -16.43
N GLU A 113 -18.20 -10.95 -16.93
CA GLU A 113 -16.75 -10.99 -16.68
C GLU A 113 -16.42 -10.76 -15.21
N TYR A 114 -17.06 -9.78 -14.57
CA TYR A 114 -16.90 -9.55 -13.12
C TYR A 114 -17.34 -10.77 -12.30
N ALA A 115 -18.52 -11.33 -12.58
CA ALA A 115 -18.98 -12.55 -11.92
C ALA A 115 -18.01 -13.72 -12.16
N GLY A 116 -17.41 -13.81 -13.34
CA GLY A 116 -16.35 -14.78 -13.66
C GLY A 116 -15.12 -14.64 -12.76
N LEU A 117 -14.65 -13.40 -12.52
CA LEU A 117 -13.57 -13.10 -11.59
C LEU A 117 -13.91 -13.50 -10.15
N VAL A 118 -15.10 -13.13 -9.66
CA VAL A 118 -15.55 -13.47 -8.29
C VAL A 118 -15.67 -14.98 -8.10
N ASN A 119 -16.17 -15.70 -9.10
CA ASN A 119 -16.22 -17.17 -9.08
C ASN A 119 -14.81 -17.79 -9.06
N LEU A 120 -13.86 -17.23 -9.80
CA LEU A 120 -12.47 -17.68 -9.78
C LEU A 120 -11.86 -17.47 -8.39
N ILE A 121 -12.06 -16.31 -7.77
CA ILE A 121 -11.58 -16.03 -6.40
C ILE A 121 -12.13 -17.07 -5.42
N SER A 122 -13.44 -17.33 -5.47
CA SER A 122 -14.11 -18.28 -4.57
C SER A 122 -13.67 -19.74 -4.80
N SER A 123 -13.35 -20.12 -6.03
CA SER A 123 -12.99 -21.51 -6.39
C SER A 123 -11.49 -21.80 -6.37
N SER A 124 -10.64 -20.76 -6.33
CA SER A 124 -9.18 -20.88 -6.31
C SER A 124 -8.60 -21.15 -4.92
N GLY A 125 -9.43 -21.19 -3.87
CA GLY A 125 -8.99 -21.32 -2.48
C GLY A 125 -8.34 -20.04 -1.94
N PHE A 126 -8.59 -18.87 -2.55
CA PHE A 126 -7.98 -17.60 -2.17
C PHE A 126 -8.13 -17.28 -0.68
N TYR A 127 -9.33 -17.47 -0.11
CA TYR A 127 -9.63 -17.23 1.29
C TYR A 127 -8.99 -18.25 2.27
N GLU A 128 -8.32 -19.28 1.75
CA GLU A 128 -7.57 -20.26 2.54
C GLU A 128 -6.05 -20.04 2.46
N LEU A 129 -5.61 -19.05 1.66
CA LEU A 129 -4.20 -18.72 1.51
C LEU A 129 -3.64 -18.05 2.77
N GLU A 130 -2.33 -18.15 2.94
CA GLU A 130 -1.60 -17.35 3.92
C GLU A 130 -1.56 -15.90 3.42
N GLY A 131 -1.65 -14.93 4.34
CA GLY A 131 -1.67 -13.51 3.96
C GLY A 131 -0.38 -13.03 3.28
N GLU A 132 0.74 -13.75 3.42
CA GLU A 132 2.02 -13.37 2.83
C GLU A 132 2.84 -14.59 2.42
N TYR A 133 3.29 -14.62 1.16
CA TYR A 133 4.24 -15.59 0.62
C TYR A 133 5.54 -14.88 0.23
N LYS A 134 6.66 -15.39 0.74
CA LYS A 134 8.00 -14.88 0.42
C LYS A 134 8.87 -16.01 -0.10
N ASP A 135 9.25 -15.92 -1.36
CA ASP A 135 10.34 -16.70 -1.92
C ASP A 135 11.66 -15.95 -1.69
N GLU A 136 12.70 -16.65 -1.24
CA GLU A 136 14.06 -16.10 -1.13
C GLU A 136 14.73 -15.95 -2.50
N SER A 137 14.09 -16.48 -3.54
CA SER A 137 14.49 -16.38 -4.94
C SER A 137 14.29 -14.95 -5.48
N LEU A 138 15.38 -14.24 -5.75
CA LEU A 138 15.39 -12.87 -6.30
C LEU A 138 15.03 -12.79 -7.80
N VAL A 139 14.17 -13.68 -8.30
CA VAL A 139 14.05 -13.92 -9.75
C VAL A 139 13.36 -12.77 -10.50
N ASP A 140 12.48 -12.01 -9.84
CA ASP A 140 11.81 -10.84 -10.42
C ASP A 140 11.89 -9.58 -9.54
N GLY A 141 11.97 -9.73 -8.22
CA GLY A 141 11.98 -8.60 -7.28
C GLY A 141 10.64 -7.88 -7.17
N ASN A 142 9.58 -8.46 -7.75
CA ASN A 142 8.26 -7.87 -7.77
C ASN A 142 7.42 -8.41 -6.60
N THR A 143 6.62 -7.56 -5.99
CA THR A 143 5.61 -7.95 -5.02
C THR A 143 4.24 -7.76 -5.63
N TYR A 144 3.41 -8.80 -5.61
CA TYR A 144 2.01 -8.74 -6.01
C TYR A 144 1.14 -8.80 -4.76
N THR A 145 0.14 -7.94 -4.67
CA THR A 145 -0.86 -7.98 -3.60
C THR A 145 -2.25 -7.98 -4.19
N ILE A 146 -3.08 -8.93 -3.79
CA ILE A 146 -4.49 -8.96 -4.14
C ILE A 146 -5.30 -8.61 -2.90
N VAL A 147 -6.18 -7.63 -3.04
CA VAL A 147 -7.13 -7.21 -2.00
C VAL A 147 -8.53 -7.52 -2.51
N VAL A 148 -9.25 -8.39 -1.79
CA VAL A 148 -10.65 -8.68 -2.05
C VAL A 148 -11.48 -8.06 -0.95
N THR A 149 -12.30 -7.08 -1.30
CA THR A 149 -13.25 -6.44 -0.40
C THR A 149 -14.65 -6.95 -0.70
N THR A 150 -15.33 -7.43 0.33
CA THR A 150 -16.75 -7.81 0.28
C THR A 150 -17.56 -6.91 1.22
N GLU A 151 -18.87 -7.13 1.34
CA GLU A 151 -19.69 -6.42 2.34
C GLU A 151 -19.30 -6.79 3.78
N ASP A 152 -18.79 -8.00 3.99
CA ASP A 152 -18.58 -8.58 5.32
C ASP A 152 -17.12 -8.55 5.78
N GLU A 153 -16.16 -8.65 4.84
CA GLU A 153 -14.73 -8.77 5.15
C GLU A 153 -13.81 -8.27 4.03
N ILE A 154 -12.55 -8.02 4.42
CA ILE A 154 -11.44 -7.69 3.53
C ILE A 154 -10.39 -8.79 3.67
N GLU A 155 -10.07 -9.45 2.57
CA GLU A 155 -9.01 -10.46 2.49
C GLU A 155 -7.83 -9.90 1.70
N ILE A 156 -6.61 -10.08 2.23
CA ILE A 156 -5.39 -9.52 1.64
C ILE A 156 -4.35 -10.63 1.56
N VAL A 157 -3.90 -10.91 0.35
CA VAL A 157 -2.81 -11.87 0.10
C VAL A 157 -1.71 -11.15 -0.66
N SER A 158 -0.49 -11.23 -0.14
CA SER A 158 0.72 -10.71 -0.80
C SER A 158 1.66 -11.85 -1.18
N CYS A 159 2.33 -11.70 -2.31
CA CYS A 159 3.29 -12.66 -2.82
C CYS A 159 4.52 -11.95 -3.37
N TYR A 160 5.70 -12.43 -3.00
CA TYR A 160 6.99 -12.04 -3.53
C TYR A 160 7.70 -13.27 -4.11
N GLY A 161 7.97 -13.27 -5.42
CA GLY A 161 8.54 -14.42 -6.15
C GLY A 161 7.49 -15.45 -6.60
N GLU A 162 7.71 -16.74 -6.34
CA GLU A 162 6.77 -17.80 -6.75
C GLU A 162 5.45 -17.76 -5.96
N CYS A 163 4.36 -17.44 -6.65
CA CYS A 163 3.03 -17.34 -6.05
C CYS A 163 2.24 -18.66 -6.11
N PRO A 164 1.35 -18.91 -5.13
CA PRO A 164 0.42 -20.03 -5.20
C PRO A 164 -0.42 -20.03 -6.50
N GLU A 165 -0.83 -21.22 -6.95
CA GLU A 165 -1.61 -21.39 -8.18
C GLU A 165 -2.90 -20.55 -8.17
N GLY A 166 -3.62 -20.56 -7.06
CA GLY A 166 -4.86 -19.78 -6.92
C GLY A 166 -4.66 -18.27 -7.01
N PHE A 167 -3.59 -17.77 -6.37
CA PHE A 167 -3.20 -16.36 -6.46
C PHE A 167 -2.84 -15.98 -7.90
N THR A 168 -2.00 -16.79 -8.54
CA THR A 168 -1.51 -16.57 -9.91
C THR A 168 -2.68 -16.52 -10.90
N ALA A 169 -3.63 -17.45 -10.79
CA ALA A 169 -4.81 -17.49 -11.66
C ALA A 169 -5.67 -16.23 -11.55
N ILE A 170 -5.88 -15.70 -10.33
CA ILE A 170 -6.65 -14.46 -10.13
C ILE A 170 -5.90 -13.28 -10.73
N ARG A 171 -4.59 -13.15 -10.48
CA ARG A 171 -3.76 -12.08 -11.05
C ARG A 171 -3.86 -12.06 -12.57
N GLU A 172 -3.63 -13.21 -13.22
CA GLU A 172 -3.72 -13.33 -14.67
C GLU A 172 -5.11 -12.94 -15.19
N LYS A 173 -6.17 -13.28 -14.44
CA LYS A 173 -7.54 -12.88 -14.81
C LYS A 173 -7.76 -11.38 -14.72
N ILE A 174 -7.24 -10.72 -13.67
CA ILE A 174 -7.33 -9.26 -13.52
C ILE A 174 -6.58 -8.55 -14.67
N GLU A 175 -5.38 -9.02 -14.99
CA GLU A 175 -4.58 -8.51 -16.11
C GLU A 175 -5.29 -8.72 -17.46
N GLU A 176 -5.90 -9.89 -17.69
CA GLU A 176 -6.69 -10.19 -18.90
C GLU A 176 -7.85 -9.21 -19.05
N LEU A 177 -8.61 -8.96 -17.97
CA LEU A 177 -9.76 -8.06 -17.97
C LEU A 177 -9.36 -6.61 -18.26
N TYR A 178 -8.24 -6.16 -17.70
CA TYR A 178 -7.72 -4.82 -17.97
C TYR A 178 -7.21 -4.66 -19.41
N ILE A 179 -6.37 -5.59 -19.89
CA ILE A 179 -5.80 -5.54 -21.25
C ILE A 179 -6.91 -5.71 -22.31
N GLY A 180 -7.87 -6.61 -22.09
CA GLY A 180 -9.02 -6.81 -22.96
C GLY A 180 -9.88 -5.56 -23.09
N GLY A 181 -10.09 -4.83 -21.99
CA GLY A 181 -10.83 -3.56 -21.97
C GLY A 181 -10.12 -2.41 -22.72
N ILE A 182 -8.79 -2.43 -22.81
CA ILE A 182 -8.03 -1.44 -23.61
C ILE A 182 -8.16 -1.74 -25.10
N ILE A 183 -8.16 -3.01 -25.52
CA ILE A 183 -8.20 -3.38 -26.94
C ILE A 183 -9.58 -3.11 -27.56
N ASP A 184 -10.67 -3.26 -26.79
CA ASP A 184 -12.05 -3.03 -27.28
C ASP A 184 -12.44 -1.54 -27.36
N THR A 185 -11.67 -0.65 -26.71
CA THR A 185 -11.91 0.81 -26.75
C THR A 185 -11.26 1.51 -27.95
N GLY A 186 -10.61 0.76 -28.86
CA GLY A 186 -10.36 1.17 -30.23
C GLY A 186 -9.10 2.00 -30.45
N VAL A 187 -8.09 1.32 -31.00
CA VAL A 187 -7.17 1.91 -32.00
C VAL A 187 -7.56 1.39 -33.37
#